data_AF-A0A165N794-F1
#
_entry.id   AF-A0A165N794-F1
#
_cell.length_a   1.000
_cell.length_b   1.000
_cell.length_c   1.000
_cell.angle_alpha   90.00
_cell.angle_beta   90.00
_cell.angle_gamma   90.00
#
_symmetry.space_group_name_H-M   'P 1'
#
loop_
_entity.id
_entity.type
_entity.pdbx_description
1 polymer ?
#
loop_
_entity_poly.entity_id
_entity_poly.type
_entity_poly.pdbx_seq_one_letter_code
_entity_poly.pdbx_strand_id
1 'polypeptide(L)'
;MLLNLGKSTTLKNFQLTFAPQAWAAERASWRAVVQLNLVRSINLILDTLAQELAAHPPARPRTGTSLFSTVAVTTHASHSATPSPDSLTGPSFARDSSEIAAAGAPLQFTDKHALLKLRLAPLRYVENDLRRVLGAASSDGAVGSAAMHAPPFDEPYAGGNVRSVRGADLCLRSNRSWKDALHTQYQYQYHGSGHSHGHGGRETPAVERDDATEVIAGCREDMKTLWEDEVVRDMLARQRMRIEDSAGFFLDDIDRIATRSYEPSDDDVVRARLRTVGVQEYQLNFENTAGVDRSIAREWIIYDVGGARSARAAWVPYFEDAHALLFLAPINCFDESLEEDRHVNRLEDSFMIWKGIVSSKLLRRCIIVLFLNKYDLLARKLKGGVTIRKYLSSFGDRENTAPVFAKYLHSKFREQHKEYSPEPRSFYGYVTCVIDTKATASTLSSVRDGLLQQHLQKADLVA
;
A
#
# COMPACT_ATOMS: atom_id res chain seq x y z
N MET A 1 4.23 -24.77 9.38
CA MET A 1 4.65 -23.83 8.32
C MET A 1 3.43 -23.16 7.69
N LEU A 2 3.37 -21.83 7.69
CA LEU A 2 2.33 -21.02 7.06
C LEU A 2 2.91 -20.24 5.88
N LEU A 3 2.28 -20.29 4.70
CA LEU A 3 2.64 -19.48 3.56
C LEU A 3 1.73 -18.25 3.45
N ASN A 4 2.27 -17.05 3.61
CA ASN A 4 1.53 -15.80 3.49
C ASN A 4 1.67 -15.24 2.07
N LEU A 5 0.64 -15.46 1.25
CA LEU A 5 0.53 -14.91 -0.10
C LEU A 5 -0.23 -13.59 -0.05
N GLY A 6 0.47 -12.56 0.44
CA GLY A 6 0.04 -11.17 0.36
C GLY A 6 0.30 -10.35 1.63
N LYS A 7 0.80 -9.13 1.40
CA LYS A 7 0.99 -7.99 2.32
C LYS A 7 1.51 -8.34 3.72
N SER A 8 2.73 -7.91 4.00
CA SER A 8 3.41 -8.00 5.31
C SER A 8 2.62 -7.41 6.49
N THR A 9 1.56 -6.63 6.24
CA THR A 9 0.60 -6.19 7.28
C THR A 9 -0.05 -7.36 8.01
N THR A 10 -0.38 -8.47 7.35
CA THR A 10 -0.99 -9.63 8.03
C THR A 10 0.00 -10.32 8.96
N LEU A 11 1.25 -10.44 8.51
CA LEU A 11 2.34 -10.94 9.32
C LEU A 11 2.59 -10.06 10.57
N LYS A 12 2.54 -8.73 10.41
CA LYS A 12 2.60 -7.80 11.54
C LYS A 12 1.46 -8.04 12.53
N ASN A 13 0.24 -8.33 12.05
CA ASN A 13 -0.87 -8.70 12.92
C ASN A 13 -0.64 -10.03 13.65
N PHE A 14 -0.01 -11.02 13.01
CA PHE A 14 0.42 -12.26 13.68
C PHE A 14 1.43 -11.95 14.80
N GLN A 15 2.44 -11.14 14.53
CA GLN A 15 3.44 -10.73 15.53
C GLN A 15 2.78 -9.97 16.70
N LEU A 16 1.96 -8.97 16.39
CA LEU A 16 1.25 -8.18 17.39
C LEU A 16 0.34 -9.05 18.27
N THR A 17 -0.34 -10.03 17.69
CA THR A 17 -1.31 -10.88 18.42
C THR A 17 -0.63 -11.95 19.26
N PHE A 18 0.41 -12.59 18.74
CA PHE A 18 0.97 -13.81 19.33
C PHE A 18 2.39 -13.67 19.90
N ALA A 19 3.11 -12.59 19.59
CA ALA A 19 4.45 -12.30 20.09
C ALA A 19 4.60 -10.83 20.56
N PRO A 20 3.78 -10.37 21.52
CA PRO A 20 3.74 -8.97 21.94
C PRO A 20 5.06 -8.43 22.56
N GLN A 21 5.86 -9.24 23.23
CA GLN A 21 7.15 -8.83 23.80
C GLN A 21 8.19 -8.62 22.69
N ALA A 22 8.33 -9.59 21.77
CA ALA A 22 9.17 -9.44 20.59
C ALA A 22 8.75 -8.23 19.74
N TRP A 23 7.44 -8.04 19.57
CA TRP A 23 6.89 -6.86 18.89
C TRP A 23 7.27 -5.55 19.58
N ALA A 24 7.16 -5.50 20.91
CA ALA A 24 7.50 -4.31 21.69
C ALA A 24 8.98 -3.94 21.59
N ALA A 25 9.88 -4.92 21.59
CA ALA A 25 11.32 -4.71 21.42
C ALA A 25 11.66 -4.13 20.04
N GLU A 26 10.95 -4.54 18.99
CA GLU A 26 11.21 -4.09 17.62
C GLU A 26 10.51 -2.77 17.26
N ARG A 27 9.54 -2.31 18.04
CA ARG A 27 8.67 -1.16 17.71
C ARG A 27 9.45 0.11 17.40
N ALA A 28 10.50 0.40 18.17
CA ALA A 28 11.34 1.59 18.00
C ALA A 28 12.06 1.61 16.63
N SER A 29 12.44 0.44 16.11
CA SER A 29 13.09 0.30 14.80
C SER A 29 12.19 0.70 13.63
N TRP A 30 10.87 0.70 13.81
CA TRP A 30 9.92 1.09 12.76
C TRP A 30 9.82 2.60 12.56
N ARG A 31 10.40 3.43 13.43
CA ARG A 31 10.38 4.89 13.30
C ARG A 31 10.90 5.35 11.94
N ALA A 32 12.07 4.85 11.55
CA ALA A 32 12.70 5.18 10.26
C ALA A 32 11.81 4.80 9.07
N VAL A 33 11.06 3.70 9.18
CA VAL A 33 10.15 3.23 8.12
C VAL A 33 8.93 4.13 7.99
N VAL A 34 8.29 4.46 9.12
CA VAL A 34 7.12 5.34 9.14
C VAL A 34 7.49 6.73 8.62
N GLN A 35 8.61 7.28 9.08
CA GLN A 35 9.16 8.55 8.61
C GLN A 35 9.50 8.48 7.11
N LEU A 36 10.09 7.38 6.63
CA LEU A 36 10.34 7.20 5.19
C LEU A 36 9.02 7.18 4.40
N ASN A 37 7.98 6.50 4.89
CA ASN A 37 6.67 6.47 4.22
C ASN A 37 6.06 7.87 4.15
N LEU A 38 6.10 8.64 5.25
CA LEU A 38 5.63 10.02 5.29
C LEU A 38 6.37 10.91 4.28
N VAL A 39 7.71 10.89 4.33
CA VAL A 39 8.57 11.69 3.45
C VAL A 39 8.35 11.34 1.98
N ARG A 40 8.20 10.05 1.65
CA ARG A 40 7.89 9.59 0.30
C ARG A 40 6.57 10.16 -0.22
N SER A 41 5.53 10.18 0.61
CA SER A 41 4.24 10.76 0.24
C SER A 41 4.36 12.27 -0.04
N ILE A 42 5.13 13.00 0.75
CA ILE A 42 5.39 14.43 0.50
C ILE A 42 6.20 14.63 -0.79
N ASN A 43 7.29 13.88 -0.99
CA ASN A 43 8.11 14.00 -2.19
C ASN A 43 7.33 13.66 -3.47
N LEU A 44 6.41 12.69 -3.40
CA LEU A 44 5.48 12.39 -4.49
C LEU A 44 4.59 13.59 -4.83
N ILE A 45 4.01 14.26 -3.83
CA ILE A 45 3.21 15.47 -4.04
C ILE A 45 4.06 16.58 -4.67
N LEU A 46 5.30 16.76 -4.18
CA LEU A 46 6.23 17.75 -4.72
C LEU A 46 6.64 17.46 -6.17
N ASP A 47 6.81 16.19 -6.54
CA ASP A 47 7.08 15.78 -7.93
C ASP A 47 5.91 16.11 -8.85
N THR A 48 4.68 15.79 -8.44
CA THR A 48 3.47 16.13 -9.20
C THR A 48 3.31 17.66 -9.32
N LEU A 49 3.48 18.39 -8.21
CA LEU A 49 3.44 19.85 -8.20
C LEU A 49 4.49 20.47 -9.12
N ALA A 50 5.69 19.92 -9.16
CA ALA A 50 6.75 20.41 -10.04
C ALA A 50 6.42 20.20 -11.53
N GLN A 51 5.78 19.08 -11.89
CA GLN A 51 5.35 18.82 -13.26
C GLN A 51 4.24 19.78 -13.69
N GLU A 52 3.27 20.05 -12.81
CA GLU A 52 2.16 20.96 -13.07
C GLU A 52 2.60 22.43 -13.16
N LEU A 53 3.48 22.88 -12.26
CA LEU A 53 4.08 24.22 -12.33
C LEU A 53 4.89 24.44 -13.62
N ALA A 54 5.54 23.40 -14.14
CA ALA A 54 6.28 23.46 -15.40
C ALA A 54 5.33 23.52 -16.61
N ALA A 55 4.19 22.83 -16.55
CA ALA A 55 3.15 22.87 -17.58
C ALA A 55 2.34 24.19 -17.57
N HIS A 56 2.13 24.77 -16.38
CA HIS A 56 1.32 25.95 -16.15
C HIS A 56 2.06 26.94 -15.23
N PRO A 57 3.03 27.72 -15.76
CA PRO A 57 3.77 28.67 -14.95
C PRO A 57 2.85 29.74 -14.35
N PRO A 58 3.11 30.19 -13.10
CA PRO A 58 2.28 31.18 -12.43
C PRO A 58 2.20 32.45 -13.29
N ALA A 59 0.99 33.03 -13.38
CA ALA A 59 0.77 34.26 -14.13
C ALA A 59 1.68 35.35 -13.59
N ARG A 60 2.61 35.87 -14.41
CA ARG A 60 3.46 37.00 -14.02
C ARG A 60 2.55 38.17 -13.62
N PRO A 61 2.85 38.89 -12.52
CA PRO A 61 2.16 40.13 -12.23
C PRO A 61 2.30 41.06 -13.44
N ARG A 62 1.18 41.56 -13.96
CA ARG A 62 1.15 42.55 -15.04
C ARG A 62 1.69 43.88 -14.50
N THR A 63 3.01 43.99 -14.38
CA THR A 63 3.68 45.29 -14.22
C THR A 63 3.65 45.96 -15.59
N GLY A 64 2.72 46.89 -15.77
CA GLY A 64 2.57 47.60 -17.04
C GLY A 64 1.33 48.47 -17.05
N THR A 65 1.36 49.55 -16.29
CA THR A 65 0.50 50.72 -16.47
C THR A 65 0.69 51.22 -17.91
N SER A 66 -0.17 50.80 -18.84
CA SER A 66 -0.23 51.40 -20.17
C SER A 66 -1.35 52.43 -20.19
N LEU A 67 -1.02 53.64 -19.76
CA LEU A 67 -1.79 54.85 -20.07
C LEU A 67 -1.58 55.19 -21.53
N PHE A 68 -2.29 54.52 -22.44
CA PHE A 68 -2.59 55.10 -23.76
C PHE A 68 -3.98 54.65 -24.18
N SER A 69 -4.92 55.57 -23.94
CA SER A 69 -6.23 55.60 -24.55
C SER A 69 -6.06 55.93 -26.04
N THR A 70 -6.44 55.00 -26.92
CA THR A 70 -6.73 55.33 -28.31
C THR A 70 -8.18 54.97 -28.57
N VAL A 71 -8.96 56.02 -28.76
CA VAL A 71 -10.34 56.02 -29.24
C VAL A 71 -10.40 55.27 -30.57
N ALA A 72 -11.22 54.22 -30.65
CA ALA A 72 -11.66 53.63 -31.90
C ALA A 72 -13.19 53.63 -31.95
N VAL A 73 -13.65 54.57 -32.77
CA VAL A 73 -15.00 54.89 -33.23
C VAL A 73 -15.88 53.67 -33.50
N THR A 74 -17.11 53.74 -32.99
CA THR A 74 -18.27 52.91 -33.32
C THR A 74 -18.66 53.02 -34.80
N THR A 75 -18.84 51.88 -35.48
CA THR A 75 -19.67 51.79 -36.68
C THR A 75 -20.78 50.77 -36.45
N HIS A 76 -21.99 51.28 -36.28
CA HIS A 76 -23.24 50.53 -36.37
C HIS A 76 -23.44 50.02 -37.80
N ALA A 77 -23.79 48.74 -37.93
CA ALA A 77 -24.46 48.22 -39.11
C ALA A 77 -25.60 47.31 -38.65
N SER A 78 -26.79 47.89 -38.65
CA SER A 78 -28.09 47.25 -38.45
C SER A 78 -28.59 46.69 -39.77
N HIS A 79 -28.93 45.40 -39.82
CA HIS A 79 -29.88 44.87 -40.79
C HIS A 79 -30.92 43.98 -40.10
N SER A 80 -32.16 44.39 -40.29
CA SER A 80 -33.41 43.80 -39.87
C SER A 80 -33.96 42.85 -40.93
N ALA A 81 -34.56 41.73 -40.52
CA ALA A 81 -35.58 41.01 -41.29
C ALA A 81 -36.45 40.12 -40.36
N THR A 82 -37.66 40.65 -40.08
CA THR A 82 -39.02 40.07 -39.89
C THR A 82 -39.31 38.59 -39.51
N PRO A 83 -40.52 38.29 -38.94
CA PRO A 83 -40.73 37.18 -37.97
C PRO A 83 -41.80 36.10 -38.30
N SER A 84 -41.78 35.00 -37.50
CA SER A 84 -42.88 34.08 -37.05
C SER A 84 -43.21 32.79 -37.87
N PRO A 85 -43.87 31.73 -37.30
CA PRO A 85 -43.89 31.14 -35.93
C PRO A 85 -43.87 29.56 -35.90
N ASP A 86 -44.11 28.98 -34.70
CA ASP A 86 -44.36 27.56 -34.29
C ASP A 86 -43.12 26.72 -33.88
N SER A 87 -43.04 25.97 -32.77
CA SER A 87 -44.01 25.45 -31.80
C SER A 87 -43.32 24.82 -30.54
N LEU A 88 -44.00 24.92 -29.37
CA LEU A 88 -44.14 23.96 -28.24
C LEU A 88 -42.94 23.42 -27.41
N THR A 89 -42.79 24.04 -26.22
CA THR A 89 -42.61 23.49 -24.84
C THR A 89 -42.00 22.11 -24.56
N GLY A 90 -40.94 22.12 -23.72
CA GLY A 90 -40.55 21.04 -22.79
C GLY A 90 -39.72 21.61 -21.62
N PRO A 91 -39.88 21.17 -20.37
CA PRO A 91 -39.26 21.81 -19.21
C PRO A 91 -37.79 21.38 -19.05
N SER A 92 -36.87 22.33 -19.22
CA SER A 92 -35.46 22.11 -18.87
C SER A 92 -35.28 22.31 -17.36
N PHE A 93 -34.97 21.22 -16.66
CA PHE A 93 -34.45 21.27 -15.30
C PHE A 93 -33.14 22.04 -15.31
N ALA A 94 -33.15 23.23 -14.73
CA ALA A 94 -31.94 23.98 -14.41
C ALA A 94 -31.11 23.16 -13.42
N ARG A 95 -30.14 22.41 -13.96
CA ARG A 95 -29.00 21.93 -13.19
C ARG A 95 -28.21 23.14 -12.76
N ASP A 96 -27.86 23.18 -11.48
CA ASP A 96 -27.02 24.18 -10.86
C ASP A 96 -25.67 24.26 -11.61
N SER A 97 -25.52 25.27 -12.47
CA SER A 97 -24.36 25.48 -13.35
C SER A 97 -23.09 25.88 -12.60
N SER A 98 -23.15 25.95 -11.26
CA SER A 98 -22.07 26.38 -10.38
C SER A 98 -21.06 25.27 -10.09
N GLU A 99 -21.47 23.99 -10.03
CA GLU A 99 -20.56 22.87 -9.72
C GLU A 99 -19.80 22.34 -10.95
N ILE A 100 -20.37 22.43 -12.15
CA ILE A 100 -19.70 21.94 -13.38
C ILE A 100 -18.62 22.92 -13.87
N ALA A 101 -18.73 24.21 -13.53
CA ALA A 101 -17.74 25.21 -13.91
C ALA A 101 -16.40 25.07 -13.17
N ALA A 102 -16.41 24.58 -11.92
CA ALA A 102 -15.20 24.44 -11.10
C ALA A 102 -14.23 23.36 -11.62
N ALA A 103 -14.76 22.28 -12.19
CA ALA A 103 -13.94 21.16 -12.71
C ALA A 103 -13.15 21.50 -13.99
N GLY A 104 -13.45 22.63 -14.64
CA GLY A 104 -12.78 23.09 -15.87
C GLY A 104 -11.86 24.30 -15.70
N ALA A 105 -11.83 24.93 -14.52
CA ALA A 105 -10.97 26.09 -14.27
C ALA A 105 -9.48 25.66 -14.20
N PRO A 106 -8.54 26.42 -14.77
CA PRO A 106 -7.12 26.12 -14.67
C PRO A 106 -6.66 26.21 -13.21
N LEU A 107 -5.79 25.28 -12.78
CA LEU A 107 -5.19 25.30 -11.45
C LEU A 107 -4.40 26.61 -11.27
N GLN A 108 -4.71 27.37 -10.22
CA GLN A 108 -4.04 28.64 -9.94
C GLN A 108 -2.92 28.46 -8.92
N PHE A 109 -1.75 28.07 -9.41
CA PHE A 109 -0.56 28.04 -8.57
C PHE A 109 -0.07 29.46 -8.26
N THR A 110 0.31 29.68 -7.00
CA THR A 110 0.83 30.94 -6.47
C THR A 110 2.29 30.79 -6.03
N ASP A 111 2.96 31.92 -5.74
CA ASP A 111 4.34 31.93 -5.21
C ASP A 111 4.50 31.12 -3.92
N LYS A 112 3.42 30.94 -3.14
CA LYS A 112 3.38 30.05 -1.96
C LYS A 112 3.81 28.63 -2.32
N HIS A 113 3.36 28.10 -3.46
CA HIS A 113 3.66 26.74 -3.90
C HIS A 113 5.13 26.56 -4.28
N ALA A 114 5.70 27.57 -4.96
CA ALA A 114 7.13 27.59 -5.29
C ALA A 114 7.99 27.67 -4.02
N LEU A 115 7.56 28.46 -3.02
CA LEU A 115 8.24 28.60 -1.74
C LEU A 115 8.17 27.31 -0.91
N LEU A 116 7.02 26.63 -0.85
CA LEU A 116 6.87 25.32 -0.19
C LEU A 116 7.80 24.27 -0.84
N LYS A 117 7.87 24.23 -2.17
CA LYS A 117 8.79 23.34 -2.89
C LYS A 117 10.26 23.58 -2.51
N LEU A 118 10.67 24.84 -2.35
CA LEU A 118 12.03 25.19 -1.93
C LEU A 118 12.29 24.78 -0.48
N ARG A 119 11.36 25.09 0.43
CA ARG A 119 11.50 24.81 1.87
C ARG A 119 11.47 23.32 2.21
N LEU A 120 10.74 22.53 1.42
CA LEU A 120 10.65 21.07 1.57
C LEU A 120 11.73 20.30 0.80
N ALA A 121 12.61 20.99 0.06
CA ALA A 121 13.73 20.35 -0.64
C ALA A 121 14.62 19.44 0.23
N PRO A 122 14.91 19.76 1.52
CA PRO A 122 15.70 18.88 2.39
C PRO A 122 15.13 17.46 2.55
N LEU A 123 13.81 17.29 2.41
CA LEU A 123 13.17 15.98 2.51
C LEU A 123 13.62 14.98 1.45
N ARG A 124 14.19 15.44 0.33
CA ARG A 124 14.83 14.55 -0.67
C ARG A 124 16.08 13.89 -0.12
N TYR A 125 16.88 14.64 0.63
CA TYR A 125 18.07 14.10 1.29
C TYR A 125 17.67 13.08 2.36
N VAL A 126 16.69 13.43 3.21
CA VAL A 126 16.14 12.54 4.23
C VAL A 126 15.62 11.24 3.62
N GLU A 127 14.89 11.30 2.51
CA GLU A 127 14.42 10.10 1.83
C GLU A 127 15.58 9.20 1.40
N ASN A 128 16.60 9.78 0.77
CA ASN A 128 17.77 9.02 0.31
C ASN A 128 18.56 8.42 1.47
N ASP A 129 18.71 9.16 2.56
CA ASP A 129 19.40 8.69 3.75
C ASP A 129 18.65 7.54 4.43
N LEU A 130 17.35 7.68 4.67
CA LEU A 130 16.52 6.61 5.21
C LEU A 130 16.50 5.38 4.28
N ARG A 131 16.46 5.58 2.96
CA ARG A 131 16.60 4.49 1.99
C ARG A 131 17.96 3.81 2.07
N ARG A 132 19.04 4.56 2.29
CA ARG A 132 20.39 4.03 2.48
C ARG A 132 20.50 3.24 3.78
N VAL A 133 20.00 3.76 4.89
CA VAL A 133 20.04 3.05 6.19
C VAL A 133 19.23 1.75 6.12
N LEU A 134 18.02 1.80 5.56
CA LEU A 134 17.17 0.61 5.41
C LEU A 134 17.66 -0.35 4.31
N GLY A 135 18.36 0.18 3.30
CA GLY A 135 18.83 -0.57 2.12
C GLY A 135 20.24 -1.14 2.24
N ALA A 136 21.17 -0.47 2.93
CA ALA A 136 22.55 -0.92 3.16
C ALA A 136 22.62 -2.17 4.04
N ALA A 137 21.57 -2.44 4.80
CA ALA A 137 21.38 -3.72 5.48
C ALA A 137 20.93 -4.87 4.54
N SER A 138 20.71 -4.61 3.24
CA SER A 138 20.20 -5.60 2.27
C SER A 138 21.26 -6.13 1.31
N SER A 139 22.50 -5.65 1.38
CA SER A 139 23.54 -6.01 0.43
C SER A 139 24.21 -7.33 0.82
N ASP A 140 23.56 -8.43 0.47
CA ASP A 140 24.24 -9.68 0.14
C ASP A 140 23.80 -10.15 -1.26
N GLY A 141 24.77 -10.50 -2.09
CA GLY A 141 24.67 -11.27 -3.33
C GLY A 141 23.65 -10.83 -4.39
N ALA A 142 24.12 -10.25 -5.49
CA ALA A 142 23.32 -10.12 -6.70
C ALA A 142 23.11 -11.50 -7.35
N VAL A 143 21.86 -11.98 -7.42
CA VAL A 143 21.44 -13.08 -8.31
C VAL A 143 20.42 -12.54 -9.31
N GLY A 144 20.60 -12.94 -10.57
CA GLY A 144 20.03 -12.31 -11.76
C GLY A 144 18.51 -12.28 -11.87
N SER A 145 18.05 -11.28 -12.62
CA SER A 145 16.66 -11.00 -12.96
C SER A 145 16.06 -12.10 -13.85
N ALA A 146 15.02 -12.79 -13.39
CA ALA A 146 14.22 -13.72 -14.19
C ALA A 146 12.98 -13.03 -14.81
N ALA A 147 12.51 -13.59 -15.93
CA ALA A 147 11.53 -13.01 -16.85
C ALA A 147 10.13 -12.76 -16.24
N MET A 148 9.44 -11.77 -16.82
CA MET A 148 8.04 -11.41 -16.54
C MET A 148 7.09 -12.49 -17.09
N HIS A 149 6.71 -13.48 -16.29
CA HIS A 149 5.69 -14.47 -16.69
C HIS A 149 4.41 -14.38 -15.82
N ALA A 150 3.30 -14.80 -16.44
CA ALA A 150 2.00 -15.03 -15.81
C ALA A 150 2.06 -16.26 -14.86
N PRO A 151 0.95 -16.73 -14.25
CA PRO A 151 0.96 -17.46 -12.97
C PRO A 151 1.97 -18.62 -12.96
N PRO A 152 2.51 -19.00 -11.78
CA PRO A 152 3.64 -19.92 -11.66
C PRO A 152 3.27 -21.39 -11.98
N PHE A 153 2.14 -21.60 -12.64
CA PHE A 153 1.47 -22.89 -12.80
C PHE A 153 1.27 -23.31 -14.27
N ASP A 154 1.65 -22.48 -15.24
CA ASP A 154 1.61 -22.82 -16.68
C ASP A 154 3.03 -23.05 -17.25
N GLU A 155 3.16 -24.03 -18.15
CA GLU A 155 4.39 -24.39 -18.89
C GLU A 155 4.82 -23.29 -19.90
N PRO A 156 6.12 -23.22 -20.28
CA PRO A 156 6.69 -22.05 -20.92
C PRO A 156 6.31 -21.94 -22.40
N TYR A 157 5.65 -20.84 -22.78
CA TYR A 157 5.65 -20.35 -24.16
C TYR A 157 6.87 -19.46 -24.40
N ALA A 158 7.67 -19.85 -25.40
CA ALA A 158 8.88 -19.16 -25.81
C ALA A 158 8.57 -17.86 -26.58
N GLY A 159 9.36 -16.81 -26.29
CA GLY A 159 9.63 -15.72 -27.23
C GLY A 159 9.03 -14.36 -26.84
N GLY A 160 9.90 -13.42 -26.43
CA GLY A 160 9.56 -12.00 -26.36
C GLY A 160 10.61 -11.15 -25.66
N ASN A 161 11.42 -10.42 -26.44
CA ASN A 161 12.32 -9.38 -25.94
C ASN A 161 11.52 -8.24 -25.30
N VAL A 162 11.79 -7.88 -24.04
CA VAL A 162 11.16 -6.70 -23.40
C VAL A 162 12.19 -5.83 -22.66
N ARG A 163 12.06 -4.54 -22.92
CA ARG A 163 12.86 -3.42 -22.41
C ARG A 163 12.65 -3.18 -20.90
N SER A 164 13.75 -2.81 -20.25
CA SER A 164 13.86 -2.42 -18.84
C SER A 164 13.07 -1.13 -18.52
N VAL A 165 12.14 -1.19 -17.58
CA VAL A 165 11.60 -0.02 -16.88
C VAL A 165 12.21 0.04 -15.48
N ARG A 166 13.09 1.03 -15.25
CA ARG A 166 13.70 1.32 -13.95
C ARG A 166 12.74 2.15 -13.10
N GLY A 167 12.02 1.51 -12.18
CA GLY A 167 11.41 2.15 -11.02
C GLY A 167 12.13 1.67 -9.76
N ALA A 168 13.00 2.49 -9.19
CA ALA A 168 13.79 2.14 -8.00
C ALA A 168 12.94 2.31 -6.72
N ASP A 169 12.10 1.33 -6.44
CA ASP A 169 11.49 1.17 -5.13
C ASP A 169 12.44 0.44 -4.17
N LEU A 170 12.60 0.98 -2.96
CA LEU A 170 13.32 0.29 -1.88
C LEU A 170 12.61 -1.03 -1.56
N CYS A 171 13.37 -2.12 -1.62
CA CYS A 171 12.88 -3.48 -1.45
C CYS A 171 13.74 -4.22 -0.42
N LEU A 172 13.10 -4.87 0.56
CA LEU A 172 13.81 -5.65 1.58
C LEU A 172 14.07 -7.08 1.09
N ARG A 173 15.34 -7.49 1.12
CA ARG A 173 15.78 -8.87 0.83
C ARG A 173 15.86 -9.75 2.08
N SER A 174 16.21 -9.18 3.23
CA SER A 174 16.26 -9.88 4.52
C SER A 174 15.74 -8.96 5.62
N ASN A 175 14.82 -9.46 6.46
CA ASN A 175 14.19 -8.65 7.51
C ASN A 175 15.05 -8.53 8.78
N ARG A 176 15.92 -9.51 9.07
CA ARG A 176 16.78 -9.48 10.27
C ARG A 176 17.83 -8.38 10.16
N SER A 177 18.48 -8.26 9.01
CA SER A 177 19.64 -7.38 8.84
C SER A 177 19.35 -5.89 9.09
N TRP A 178 18.25 -5.33 8.58
CA TRP A 178 17.94 -3.91 8.81
C TRP A 178 17.43 -3.65 10.22
N LYS A 179 16.69 -4.61 10.82
CA LYS A 179 16.26 -4.52 12.21
C LYS A 179 17.44 -4.60 13.17
N ASP A 180 18.38 -5.52 12.94
CA ASP A 180 19.58 -5.70 13.75
C ASP A 180 20.53 -4.51 13.62
N ALA A 181 20.72 -4.00 12.39
CA ALA A 181 21.46 -2.75 12.16
C ALA A 181 20.79 -1.58 12.91
N LEU A 182 19.45 -1.52 12.87
CA LEU A 182 18.75 -0.46 13.57
C LEU A 182 18.79 -0.64 15.10
N HIS A 183 18.64 -1.85 15.60
CA HIS A 183 18.59 -2.20 17.02
C HIS A 183 19.96 -2.04 17.69
N THR A 184 21.04 -2.48 17.02
CA THR A 184 22.42 -2.25 17.47
C THR A 184 22.67 -0.76 17.66
N GLN A 185 22.33 0.04 16.66
CA GLN A 185 22.48 1.49 16.72
C GLN A 185 21.52 2.17 17.74
N TYR A 186 20.42 1.53 18.15
CA TYR A 186 19.53 2.01 19.23
C TYR A 186 20.07 1.66 20.63
N GLN A 187 20.62 0.45 20.83
CA GLN A 187 21.14 -0.01 22.11
C GLN A 187 22.39 0.78 22.55
N TYR A 188 23.26 1.15 21.61
CA TYR A 188 24.42 2.03 21.89
C TYR A 188 24.03 3.42 22.41
N GLN A 189 22.79 3.88 22.16
CA GLN A 189 22.34 5.22 22.53
C GLN A 189 21.67 5.29 23.91
N TYR A 190 21.03 4.20 24.36
CA TYR A 190 20.28 4.16 25.64
C TYR A 190 21.04 3.51 26.80
N HIS A 191 22.01 2.64 26.53
CA HIS A 191 22.87 2.06 27.56
C HIS A 191 24.26 2.68 27.48
N GLY A 192 24.37 3.94 27.91
CA GLY A 192 25.67 4.47 28.30
C GLY A 192 26.13 3.76 29.57
N SER A 193 27.17 2.91 29.49
CA SER A 193 28.28 2.86 30.46
C SER A 193 29.15 1.59 30.32
N GLY A 194 30.48 1.77 30.30
CA GLY A 194 31.32 1.10 31.30
C GLY A 194 32.35 0.04 30.86
N HIS A 195 33.57 0.51 30.56
CA HIS A 195 34.90 -0.16 30.66
C HIS A 195 35.24 -1.18 29.53
N SER A 196 36.39 -1.12 28.83
CA SER A 196 37.78 -1.01 29.30
C SER A 196 38.74 -0.51 28.19
N HIS A 197 39.87 0.06 28.61
CA HIS A 197 41.06 0.56 27.88
C HIS A 197 41.52 -0.20 26.62
N GLY A 198 42.06 0.56 25.65
CA GLY A 198 43.19 0.12 24.82
C GLY A 198 43.16 0.49 23.33
N HIS A 199 43.97 1.49 22.96
CA HIS A 199 44.59 1.75 21.65
C HIS A 199 43.74 1.98 20.38
N GLY A 200 43.74 3.26 19.94
CA GLY A 200 44.10 3.67 18.58
C GLY A 200 43.27 3.13 17.41
N GLY A 201 42.14 3.77 17.13
CA GLY A 201 41.38 3.53 15.90
C GLY A 201 40.28 4.56 15.70
N ARG A 202 40.55 5.52 14.81
CA ARG A 202 39.63 6.41 14.07
C ARG A 202 38.22 6.56 14.69
N GLU A 203 38.01 7.69 15.36
CA GLU A 203 36.69 8.16 15.81
C GLU A 203 35.64 8.00 14.70
N THR A 204 34.69 7.10 14.91
CA THR A 204 33.46 7.03 14.12
C THR A 204 32.45 8.00 14.75
N PRO A 205 31.92 8.99 14.02
CA PRO A 205 31.10 10.04 14.60
C PRO A 205 29.74 9.48 15.02
N ALA A 206 29.44 9.55 16.32
CA ALA A 206 28.19 9.10 16.93
C ALA A 206 27.01 10.08 16.76
N VAL A 207 26.85 10.71 15.59
CA VAL A 207 25.87 11.81 15.36
C VAL A 207 24.83 11.52 14.27
N GLU A 208 24.86 10.40 13.57
CA GLU A 208 24.10 10.27 12.30
C GLU A 208 22.63 9.83 12.41
N ARG A 209 22.00 9.84 13.60
CA ARG A 209 20.63 9.32 13.75
C ARG A 209 19.53 10.33 14.05
N ASP A 210 19.91 11.52 14.48
CA ASP A 210 18.95 12.58 14.80
C ASP A 210 18.68 13.50 13.59
N ASP A 211 19.54 13.49 12.56
CA ASP A 211 19.41 14.43 11.44
C ASP A 211 18.10 14.25 10.65
N ALA A 212 17.72 13.01 10.32
CA ALA A 212 16.48 12.74 9.60
C ALA A 212 15.23 13.16 10.42
N THR A 213 15.19 12.86 11.71
CA THR A 213 14.05 13.22 12.57
C THR A 213 13.99 14.73 12.80
N GLU A 214 15.15 15.37 13.00
CA GLU A 214 15.26 16.83 13.14
C GLU A 214 14.80 17.57 11.88
N VAL A 215 15.23 17.12 10.70
CA VAL A 215 14.80 17.73 9.43
C VAL A 215 13.30 17.53 9.21
N ILE A 216 12.77 16.32 9.45
CA ILE A 216 11.33 16.05 9.34
C ILE A 216 10.54 16.95 10.30
N ALA A 217 10.97 17.07 11.56
CA ALA A 217 10.33 17.93 12.54
C ALA A 217 10.41 19.42 12.16
N GLY A 218 11.54 19.86 11.59
CA GLY A 218 11.72 21.22 11.06
C GLY A 218 10.82 21.53 9.86
N CYS A 219 10.51 20.52 9.04
CA CYS A 219 9.63 20.65 7.87
C CYS A 219 8.13 20.45 8.19
N ARG A 220 7.75 20.17 9.45
CA ARG A 220 6.37 19.79 9.83
C ARG A 220 5.30 20.74 9.28
N GLU A 221 5.41 22.03 9.59
CA GLU A 221 4.39 23.02 9.21
C GLU A 221 4.27 23.18 7.69
N ASP A 222 5.41 23.09 6.98
CA ASP A 222 5.43 23.18 5.52
C ASP A 222 4.82 21.93 4.88
N MET A 223 5.07 20.72 5.43
CA MET A 223 4.45 19.48 4.98
C MET A 223 2.93 19.51 5.16
N LYS A 224 2.48 19.99 6.33
CA LYS A 224 1.06 20.15 6.64
C LYS A 224 0.39 21.16 5.71
N THR A 225 1.01 22.34 5.55
CA THR A 225 0.52 23.39 4.67
C THR A 225 0.41 22.91 3.23
N LEU A 226 1.36 22.09 2.75
CA LEU A 226 1.29 21.49 1.42
C LEU A 226 0.13 20.50 1.29
N TRP A 227 -0.09 19.65 2.30
CA TRP A 227 -1.14 18.62 2.25
C TRP A 227 -2.55 19.21 2.34
N GLU A 228 -2.75 20.24 3.15
CA GLU A 228 -4.04 20.89 3.37
C GLU A 228 -4.40 21.93 2.28
N ASP A 229 -3.47 22.23 1.36
CA ASP A 229 -3.70 23.23 0.31
C ASP A 229 -4.73 22.77 -0.74
N GLU A 230 -5.81 23.55 -0.91
CA GLU A 230 -6.92 23.22 -1.81
C GLU A 230 -6.49 23.02 -3.26
N VAL A 231 -5.51 23.79 -3.75
CA VAL A 231 -5.01 23.69 -5.14
C VAL A 231 -4.24 22.38 -5.31
N VAL A 232 -3.46 21.99 -4.30
CA VAL A 232 -2.75 20.70 -4.28
C VAL A 232 -3.74 19.54 -4.21
N ARG A 233 -4.81 19.65 -3.39
CA ARG A 233 -5.86 18.63 -3.30
C ARG A 233 -6.60 18.46 -4.64
N ASP A 234 -6.96 19.56 -5.30
CA ASP A 234 -7.59 19.53 -6.63
C ASP A 234 -6.64 18.95 -7.70
N MET A 235 -5.36 19.34 -7.67
CA MET A 235 -4.32 18.78 -8.55
C MET A 235 -4.25 17.25 -8.43
N LEU A 236 -4.19 16.72 -7.20
CA LEU A 236 -4.14 15.28 -6.97
C LEU A 236 -5.42 14.58 -7.45
N ALA A 237 -6.58 15.19 -7.23
CA ALA A 237 -7.87 14.66 -7.70
C ALA A 237 -7.93 14.59 -9.24
N ARG A 238 -7.49 15.64 -9.95
CA ARG A 238 -7.42 15.70 -11.42
C ARG A 238 -6.47 14.65 -12.01
N GLN A 239 -5.35 14.42 -11.35
CA GLN A 239 -4.39 13.36 -11.70
C GLN A 239 -4.88 11.95 -11.28
N ARG A 240 -6.08 11.84 -10.70
CA ARG A 240 -6.65 10.59 -10.17
C ARG A 240 -5.73 9.90 -9.15
N MET A 241 -4.91 10.68 -8.46
CA MET A 241 -4.00 10.21 -7.42
C MET A 241 -4.73 10.20 -6.08
N ARG A 242 -5.06 9.01 -5.59
CA ARG A 242 -5.64 8.80 -4.26
C ARG A 242 -4.57 8.34 -3.28
N ILE A 243 -3.79 9.29 -2.78
CA ILE A 243 -2.68 8.99 -1.87
C ILE A 243 -3.22 8.40 -0.55
N GLU A 244 -4.45 8.72 -0.15
CA GLU A 244 -5.11 8.22 1.06
C GLU A 244 -5.50 6.73 0.98
N ASP A 245 -5.59 6.19 -0.24
CA ASP A 245 -5.87 4.76 -0.47
C ASP A 245 -4.57 3.94 -0.52
N SER A 246 -3.41 4.62 -0.47
CA SER A 246 -2.10 3.98 -0.46
C SER A 246 -1.76 3.38 0.91
N ALA A 247 -1.07 2.24 0.89
CA ALA A 247 -0.58 1.64 2.13
C ALA A 247 0.65 2.41 2.63
N GLY A 248 0.74 2.64 3.95
CA GLY A 248 1.74 3.54 4.53
C GLY A 248 1.35 5.02 4.43
N PHE A 249 0.06 5.33 4.32
CA PHE A 249 -0.44 6.69 4.35
C PHE A 249 -0.38 7.26 5.78
N PHE A 250 0.33 8.38 5.92
CA PHE A 250 0.62 9.06 7.19
C PHE A 250 0.42 10.57 7.12
N LEU A 251 -0.08 11.12 6.01
CA LEU A 251 -0.21 12.58 5.84
C LEU A 251 -1.22 13.20 6.82
N ASP A 252 -2.26 12.47 7.22
CA ASP A 252 -3.21 12.92 8.23
C ASP A 252 -2.63 12.89 9.66
N ASP A 253 -1.49 12.20 9.85
CA ASP A 253 -0.79 12.05 11.12
C ASP A 253 0.48 12.95 11.23
N ILE A 254 0.66 13.92 10.31
CA ILE A 254 1.87 14.77 10.25
C ILE A 254 2.19 15.40 11.60
N ASP A 255 1.20 15.97 12.29
CA ASP A 255 1.40 16.67 13.57
C ASP A 255 1.98 15.77 14.66
N ARG A 256 1.66 14.48 14.62
CA ARG A 256 2.13 13.49 15.59
C ARG A 256 3.47 12.89 15.18
N ILE A 257 3.63 12.54 13.89
CA ILE A 257 4.79 11.81 13.37
C ILE A 257 6.00 12.74 13.16
N ALA A 258 5.79 13.97 12.71
CA ALA A 258 6.85 14.94 12.47
C ALA A 258 7.23 15.70 13.76
N THR A 259 7.47 14.94 14.84
CA THR A 259 7.92 15.47 16.13
C THR A 259 9.24 14.82 16.53
N ARG A 260 10.08 15.55 17.27
CA ARG A 260 11.38 15.05 17.76
C ARG A 260 11.24 13.86 18.70
N SER A 261 10.16 13.86 19.48
CA SER A 261 9.83 12.81 20.44
C SER A 261 8.96 11.71 19.85
N TYR A 262 8.86 11.59 18.52
CA TYR A 262 7.97 10.63 17.89
C TYR A 262 8.35 9.19 18.22
N GLU A 263 7.40 8.45 18.77
CA GLU A 263 7.47 7.00 18.96
C GLU A 263 6.37 6.30 18.16
N PRO A 264 6.69 5.26 17.37
CA PRO A 264 5.69 4.53 16.61
C PRO A 264 4.67 3.86 17.52
N SER A 265 3.39 4.06 17.21
CA SER A 265 2.30 3.25 17.78
C SER A 265 2.21 1.90 17.08
N ASP A 266 1.52 0.92 17.69
CA ASP A 266 1.29 -0.38 17.04
C ASP A 266 0.53 -0.22 15.70
N ASP A 267 -0.40 0.73 15.63
CA ASP A 267 -1.13 1.08 14.42
C ASP A 267 -0.20 1.64 13.32
N ASP A 268 0.76 2.50 13.69
CA ASP A 268 1.76 3.02 12.75
C ASP A 268 2.57 1.88 12.15
N VAL A 269 3.04 0.95 12.99
CA VAL A 269 3.84 -0.19 12.54
C VAL A 269 3.03 -1.05 11.59
N VAL A 270 1.77 -1.37 11.90
CA VAL A 270 0.89 -2.19 11.04
C VAL A 270 0.63 -1.49 9.69
N ARG A 271 0.39 -0.18 9.69
CA ARG A 271 0.16 0.62 8.47
C ARG A 271 1.42 0.84 7.64
N ALA A 272 2.60 0.90 8.26
CA ALA A 272 3.86 1.18 7.59
C ALA A 272 4.13 0.19 6.45
N ARG A 273 4.66 0.70 5.34
CA ARG A 273 4.88 -0.09 4.12
C ARG A 273 6.36 -0.14 3.77
N LEU A 274 6.91 -1.35 3.85
CA LEU A 274 8.15 -1.74 3.18
C LEU A 274 7.80 -2.75 2.10
N ARG A 275 8.37 -2.59 0.90
CA ARG A 275 8.14 -3.54 -0.19
C ARG A 275 8.98 -4.78 0.06
N THR A 276 8.34 -5.93 0.21
CA THR A 276 9.01 -7.24 0.24
C THR A 276 9.45 -7.61 -1.17
N VAL A 277 10.71 -8.02 -1.32
CA VAL A 277 11.21 -8.68 -2.54
C VAL A 277 11.69 -10.08 -2.21
N GLY A 278 11.29 -11.02 -3.07
CA GLY A 278 11.58 -12.43 -2.86
C GLY A 278 10.70 -13.03 -1.76
N VAL A 279 11.29 -13.97 -1.03
CA VAL A 279 10.67 -14.74 0.04
C VAL A 279 11.39 -14.40 1.33
N GLN A 280 10.63 -14.14 2.39
CA GLN A 280 11.18 -13.89 3.71
C GLN A 280 10.63 -14.90 4.72
N GLU A 281 11.52 -15.51 5.50
CA GLU A 281 11.17 -16.43 6.58
C GLU A 281 11.04 -15.70 7.92
N TYR A 282 10.00 -16.06 8.67
CA TYR A 282 9.72 -15.53 9.99
C TYR A 282 9.47 -16.66 10.97
N GLN A 283 10.24 -16.67 12.05
CA GLN A 283 10.03 -17.58 13.17
C GLN A 283 9.27 -16.82 14.24
N LEU A 284 8.06 -17.30 14.52
CA LEU A 284 7.15 -16.73 15.50
C LEU A 284 7.02 -17.67 16.67
N ASN A 285 7.49 -17.21 17.83
CA ASN A 285 7.31 -17.90 19.09
C ASN A 285 6.07 -17.33 19.79
N PHE A 286 5.08 -18.18 20.01
CA PHE A 286 3.85 -17.77 20.67
C PHE A 286 4.07 -17.57 22.17
N GLU A 287 3.94 -16.34 22.62
CA GLU A 287 4.21 -15.95 24.01
C GLU A 287 2.97 -16.15 24.90
N ASN A 288 1.76 -16.19 24.33
CA ASN A 288 0.50 -16.10 25.07
C ASN A 288 -0.37 -17.37 24.95
N THR A 289 0.14 -18.53 25.42
CA THR A 289 -0.65 -19.78 25.55
C THR A 289 -0.87 -20.15 27.01
N ALA A 290 -1.66 -19.34 27.73
CA ALA A 290 -2.15 -19.74 29.04
C ALA A 290 -3.15 -20.92 28.88
N GLY A 291 -2.74 -22.13 29.26
CA GLY A 291 -3.66 -23.26 29.51
C GLY A 291 -3.77 -24.36 28.45
N VAL A 292 -3.09 -24.28 27.31
CA VAL A 292 -3.01 -25.39 26.33
C VAL A 292 -1.61 -25.98 26.36
N ASP A 293 -1.54 -27.31 26.33
CA ASP A 293 -0.35 -28.13 26.58
C ASP A 293 0.93 -27.60 25.92
N ARG A 294 1.99 -27.55 26.71
CA ARG A 294 3.17 -26.67 26.54
C ARG A 294 4.11 -27.12 25.41
N SER A 295 3.81 -28.23 24.73
CA SER A 295 4.77 -29.02 23.95
C SER A 295 4.53 -29.06 22.43
N ILE A 296 3.35 -28.71 21.89
CA ILE A 296 3.03 -28.99 20.47
C ILE A 296 2.91 -27.74 19.56
N ALA A 297 2.70 -26.53 20.09
CA ALA A 297 2.22 -25.40 19.26
C ALA A 297 2.88 -24.03 19.51
N ARG A 298 4.18 -23.97 19.84
CA ARG A 298 4.85 -22.68 20.12
C ARG A 298 5.54 -22.01 18.94
N GLU A 299 5.97 -22.75 17.94
CA GLU A 299 6.79 -22.19 16.87
C GLU A 299 6.06 -22.24 15.53
N TRP A 300 5.84 -21.06 14.95
CA TRP A 300 5.30 -20.91 13.61
C TRP A 300 6.38 -20.36 12.70
N ILE A 301 6.70 -21.11 11.65
CA ILE A 301 7.50 -20.62 10.53
C ILE A 301 6.52 -20.06 9.50
N ILE A 302 6.55 -18.74 9.30
CA ILE A 302 5.77 -18.03 8.29
C ILE A 302 6.70 -17.60 7.16
N TYR A 303 6.37 -17.98 5.92
CA TYR A 303 7.03 -17.48 4.72
C TYR A 303 6.17 -16.36 4.11
N ASP A 304 6.66 -15.11 4.11
CA ASP A 304 6.03 -13.98 3.43
C ASP A 304 6.62 -13.86 2.03
N VAL A 305 5.78 -14.02 1.00
CA VAL A 305 6.24 -14.00 -0.39
C VAL A 305 5.67 -12.81 -1.14
N GLY A 306 6.52 -12.19 -1.96
CA GLY A 306 6.11 -11.09 -2.83
C GLY A 306 4.95 -11.46 -3.77
N GLY A 307 3.92 -10.61 -3.79
CA GLY A 307 2.72 -10.78 -4.63
C GLY A 307 2.86 -10.31 -6.08
N ALA A 308 3.94 -9.60 -6.39
CA ALA A 308 4.20 -9.05 -7.74
C ALA A 308 4.35 -10.19 -8.76
N ARG A 309 3.92 -9.97 -10.01
CA ARG A 309 3.95 -11.01 -11.06
C ARG A 309 5.33 -11.63 -11.23
N SER A 310 6.38 -10.82 -11.25
CA SER A 310 7.78 -11.26 -11.38
C SER A 310 8.28 -12.14 -10.23
N ALA A 311 7.63 -12.11 -9.06
CA ALA A 311 8.03 -12.90 -7.90
C ALA A 311 7.30 -14.24 -7.79
N ARG A 312 6.26 -14.49 -8.61
CA ARG A 312 5.38 -15.64 -8.43
C ARG A 312 6.06 -16.99 -8.69
N ALA A 313 7.04 -17.03 -9.59
CA ALA A 313 7.83 -18.25 -9.84
C ALA A 313 8.55 -18.77 -8.58
N ALA A 314 8.86 -17.88 -7.62
CA ALA A 314 9.50 -18.25 -6.36
C ALA A 314 8.55 -18.92 -5.35
N TRP A 315 7.25 -19.03 -5.65
CA TRP A 315 6.26 -19.59 -4.70
C TRP A 315 6.32 -21.11 -4.63
N VAL A 316 6.48 -21.77 -5.78
CA VAL A 316 6.36 -23.24 -5.94
C VAL A 316 7.26 -24.02 -4.97
N PRO A 317 8.54 -23.64 -4.75
CA PRO A 317 9.41 -24.35 -3.81
C PRO A 317 8.89 -24.40 -2.36
N TYR A 318 7.98 -23.51 -1.96
CA TYR A 318 7.44 -23.43 -0.60
C TYR A 318 6.07 -24.12 -0.45
N PHE A 319 5.56 -24.76 -1.51
CA PHE A 319 4.21 -25.33 -1.51
C PHE A 319 4.14 -26.72 -0.87
N GLU A 320 5.18 -27.54 -1.00
CA GLU A 320 5.14 -28.96 -0.63
C GLU A 320 4.96 -29.17 0.88
N ASP A 321 5.66 -28.38 1.71
CA ASP A 321 5.62 -28.48 3.18
C ASP A 321 4.66 -27.47 3.85
N ALA A 322 3.85 -26.78 3.04
CA ALA A 322 2.90 -25.79 3.56
C ALA A 322 1.74 -26.51 4.26
N HIS A 323 1.63 -26.27 5.57
CA HIS A 323 0.51 -26.78 6.37
C HIS A 323 -0.73 -25.92 6.16
N ALA A 324 -0.51 -24.61 6.01
CA ALA A 324 -1.54 -23.64 5.70
C ALA A 324 -1.02 -22.59 4.72
N LEU A 325 -1.93 -22.04 3.92
CA LEU A 325 -1.68 -20.95 2.99
C LEU A 325 -2.73 -19.87 3.21
N LEU A 326 -2.27 -18.66 3.45
CA LEU A 326 -3.12 -17.49 3.62
C LEU A 326 -3.05 -16.63 2.35
N PHE A 327 -4.15 -16.55 1.62
CA PHE A 327 -4.25 -15.76 0.39
C PHE A 327 -5.04 -14.48 0.65
N LEU A 328 -4.43 -13.33 0.33
CA LEU A 328 -5.05 -12.02 0.49
C LEU A 328 -5.52 -11.46 -0.85
N ALA A 329 -6.84 -11.46 -1.06
CA ALA A 329 -7.47 -10.84 -2.21
C ALA A 329 -7.91 -9.40 -1.87
N PRO A 330 -7.30 -8.34 -2.45
CA PRO A 330 -7.84 -6.99 -2.33
C PRO A 330 -9.17 -6.90 -3.09
N ILE A 331 -10.28 -6.58 -2.40
CA ILE A 331 -11.61 -6.52 -3.04
C ILE A 331 -12.01 -5.12 -3.51
N ASN A 332 -11.26 -4.09 -3.12
CA ASN A 332 -11.54 -2.71 -3.51
C ASN A 332 -11.10 -2.38 -4.94
N CYS A 333 -10.28 -3.21 -5.59
CA CYS A 333 -9.59 -2.92 -6.85
C CYS A 333 -10.34 -3.45 -8.09
N PHE A 334 -11.67 -3.57 -8.02
CA PHE A 334 -12.51 -4.03 -9.12
C PHE A 334 -12.48 -3.09 -10.34
N ASP A 335 -12.10 -1.83 -10.15
CA ASP A 335 -12.00 -0.75 -11.14
C ASP A 335 -10.54 -0.36 -11.47
N GLU A 336 -9.57 -1.13 -10.98
CA GLU A 336 -8.14 -0.84 -11.15
C GLU A 336 -7.48 -1.86 -12.10
N SER A 337 -6.53 -1.40 -12.92
CA SER A 337 -5.64 -2.27 -13.69
C SER A 337 -4.34 -2.55 -12.92
N LEU A 338 -3.62 -3.61 -13.27
CA LEU A 338 -2.29 -3.89 -12.72
C LEU A 338 -1.30 -2.78 -13.08
N GLU A 339 -0.29 -2.62 -12.23
CA GLU A 339 0.81 -1.69 -12.48
C GLU A 339 1.73 -2.24 -13.57
N GLU A 340 1.93 -3.55 -13.58
CA GLU A 340 2.77 -4.27 -14.53
C GLU A 340 2.09 -4.44 -15.91
N ASP A 341 0.77 -4.49 -15.95
CA ASP A 341 -0.01 -4.62 -17.19
C ASP A 341 -1.35 -3.90 -17.09
N ARG A 342 -1.46 -2.76 -17.80
CA ARG A 342 -2.65 -1.90 -17.76
C ARG A 342 -3.89 -2.52 -18.42
N HIS A 343 -3.74 -3.61 -19.16
CA HIS A 343 -4.86 -4.30 -19.80
C HIS A 343 -5.55 -5.31 -18.87
N VAL A 344 -4.91 -5.69 -17.78
CA VAL A 344 -5.41 -6.71 -16.85
C VAL A 344 -5.99 -6.05 -15.62
N ASN A 345 -7.25 -6.37 -15.30
CA ASN A 345 -7.90 -5.91 -14.08
C ASN A 345 -7.30 -6.60 -12.84
N ARG A 346 -7.09 -5.85 -11.75
CA ARG A 346 -6.44 -6.38 -10.53
C ARG A 346 -7.28 -7.43 -9.80
N LEU A 347 -8.60 -7.28 -9.79
CA LEU A 347 -9.49 -8.27 -9.16
C LEU A 347 -9.54 -9.55 -10.00
N GLU A 348 -9.53 -9.43 -11.32
CA GLU A 348 -9.42 -10.57 -12.23
C GLU A 348 -8.12 -11.35 -12.05
N ASP A 349 -6.97 -10.65 -11.98
CA ASP A 349 -5.69 -11.28 -11.65
C ASP A 349 -5.74 -12.01 -10.29
N SER A 350 -6.46 -11.48 -9.30
CA SER A 350 -6.66 -12.15 -8.01
C SER A 350 -7.46 -13.46 -8.16
N PHE A 351 -8.48 -13.51 -9.03
CA PHE A 351 -9.19 -14.75 -9.34
C PHE A 351 -8.32 -15.75 -10.08
N MET A 352 -7.49 -15.31 -11.02
CA MET A 352 -6.55 -16.18 -11.74
C MET A 352 -5.52 -16.82 -10.79
N ILE A 353 -4.96 -16.03 -9.87
CA ILE A 353 -4.03 -16.53 -8.85
C ILE A 353 -4.73 -17.53 -7.94
N TRP A 354 -5.93 -17.19 -7.45
CA TRP A 354 -6.70 -18.10 -6.59
C TRP A 354 -6.95 -19.43 -7.27
N LYS A 355 -7.42 -19.41 -8.54
CA LYS A 355 -7.60 -20.62 -9.35
C LYS A 355 -6.31 -21.46 -9.39
N GLY A 356 -5.17 -20.85 -9.70
CA GLY A 356 -3.88 -21.55 -9.71
C GLY A 356 -3.50 -22.18 -8.35
N ILE A 357 -3.71 -21.45 -7.26
CA ILE A 357 -3.47 -21.95 -5.89
C ILE A 357 -4.36 -23.15 -5.59
N VAL A 358 -5.68 -23.03 -5.81
CA VAL A 358 -6.61 -24.12 -5.47
C VAL A 358 -6.46 -25.31 -6.42
N SER A 359 -6.09 -25.12 -7.68
CA SER A 359 -5.80 -26.22 -8.61
C SER A 359 -4.50 -26.95 -8.34
N SER A 360 -3.59 -26.38 -7.54
CA SER A 360 -2.26 -26.96 -7.34
C SER A 360 -2.31 -28.29 -6.58
N LYS A 361 -1.72 -29.32 -7.19
CA LYS A 361 -1.56 -30.65 -6.57
C LYS A 361 -0.58 -30.63 -5.40
N LEU A 362 0.38 -29.70 -5.39
CA LEU A 362 1.33 -29.53 -4.29
C LEU A 362 0.62 -29.07 -3.01
N LEU A 363 -0.45 -28.30 -3.15
CA LEU A 363 -1.24 -27.77 -2.04
C LEU A 363 -2.45 -28.67 -1.68
N ARG A 364 -2.50 -29.92 -2.15
CA ARG A 364 -3.65 -30.82 -1.92
C ARG A 364 -3.98 -31.02 -0.43
N ARG A 365 -2.95 -31.11 0.42
CA ARG A 365 -3.07 -31.33 1.87
C ARG A 365 -3.01 -30.04 2.70
N CYS A 366 -2.78 -28.91 2.02
CA CYS A 366 -2.61 -27.60 2.63
C CYS A 366 -3.98 -26.96 2.93
N ILE A 367 -4.09 -26.31 4.08
CA ILE A 367 -5.29 -25.57 4.47
C ILE A 367 -5.23 -24.19 3.83
N ILE A 368 -6.18 -23.90 2.94
CA ILE A 368 -6.19 -22.63 2.20
C ILE A 368 -7.20 -21.68 2.85
N VAL A 369 -6.70 -20.56 3.34
CA VAL A 369 -7.47 -19.48 3.97
C VAL A 369 -7.50 -18.27 3.04
N LEU A 370 -8.71 -17.78 2.76
CA LEU A 370 -8.95 -16.60 1.94
C LEU A 370 -9.31 -15.39 2.80
N PHE A 371 -8.56 -14.31 2.64
CA PHE A 371 -8.89 -13.00 3.19
C PHE A 371 -9.33 -12.07 2.07
N LEU A 372 -10.62 -11.71 2.07
CA LEU A 372 -11.18 -10.63 1.26
C LEU A 372 -10.85 -9.30 1.95
N ASN A 373 -9.71 -8.73 1.60
CA ASN A 373 -9.07 -7.63 2.31
C ASN A 373 -9.36 -6.26 1.66
N LYS A 374 -9.13 -5.17 2.41
CA LYS A 374 -9.43 -3.78 2.04
C LYS A 374 -10.93 -3.50 1.94
N TYR A 375 -11.71 -4.13 2.83
CA TYR A 375 -13.16 -3.91 2.91
C TYR A 375 -13.53 -2.45 3.23
N ASP A 376 -12.73 -1.79 4.06
CA ASP A 376 -12.83 -0.36 4.39
C ASP A 376 -12.72 0.53 3.14
N LEU A 377 -11.73 0.28 2.28
CA LEU A 377 -11.54 1.01 1.03
C LEU A 377 -12.68 0.76 0.05
N LEU A 378 -13.17 -0.49 -0.02
CA LEU A 378 -14.34 -0.83 -0.82
C LEU A 378 -15.56 -0.03 -0.35
N ALA A 379 -15.83 0.00 0.97
CA ALA A 379 -16.96 0.73 1.53
C ALA A 379 -16.88 2.23 1.23
N ARG A 380 -15.68 2.85 1.38
CA ARG A 380 -15.47 4.26 1.00
C ARG A 380 -15.67 4.49 -0.50
N LYS A 381 -15.12 3.62 -1.34
CA LYS A 381 -15.19 3.74 -2.81
C LYS A 381 -16.64 3.68 -3.33
N LEU A 382 -17.47 2.79 -2.79
CA LEU A 382 -18.88 2.68 -3.19
C LEU A 382 -19.73 3.83 -2.66
N LYS A 383 -19.45 4.33 -1.44
CA LYS A 383 -20.08 5.56 -0.93
C LYS A 383 -19.75 6.79 -1.79
N GLY A 384 -18.55 6.81 -2.40
CA GLY A 384 -18.14 7.82 -3.38
C GLY A 384 -18.80 7.71 -4.76
N GLY A 385 -19.78 6.81 -4.94
CA GLY A 385 -20.59 6.72 -6.16
C GLY A 385 -19.99 5.88 -7.29
N VAL A 386 -18.92 5.10 -7.03
CA VAL A 386 -18.36 4.19 -8.04
C VAL A 386 -19.30 2.99 -8.23
N THR A 387 -19.67 2.70 -9.47
CA THR A 387 -20.61 1.63 -9.82
C THR A 387 -19.88 0.35 -10.23
N ILE A 388 -20.12 -0.75 -9.51
CA ILE A 388 -19.49 -2.07 -9.76
C ILE A 388 -19.84 -2.61 -11.14
N ARG A 389 -21.11 -2.50 -11.55
CA ARG A 389 -21.63 -3.03 -12.83
C ARG A 389 -20.85 -2.54 -14.05
N LYS A 390 -20.25 -1.35 -13.98
CA LYS A 390 -19.43 -0.78 -15.05
C LYS A 390 -18.17 -1.59 -15.34
N TYR A 391 -17.63 -2.25 -14.31
CA TYR A 391 -16.38 -2.99 -14.38
C TYR A 391 -16.60 -4.50 -14.33
N LEU A 392 -17.67 -4.96 -13.68
CA LEU A 392 -17.99 -6.36 -13.53
C LEU A 392 -19.43 -6.64 -13.97
N SER A 393 -19.61 -7.00 -15.23
CA SER A 393 -20.92 -7.30 -15.82
C SER A 393 -21.63 -8.48 -15.14
N SER A 394 -20.86 -9.47 -14.67
CA SER A 394 -21.37 -10.64 -13.93
C SER A 394 -21.96 -10.31 -12.55
N PHE A 395 -21.77 -9.08 -12.05
CA PHE A 395 -22.45 -8.59 -10.86
C PHE A 395 -23.94 -8.28 -11.12
N GLY A 396 -24.34 -8.06 -12.37
CA GLY A 396 -25.75 -7.87 -12.76
C GLY A 396 -26.40 -6.65 -12.11
N ASP A 397 -27.69 -6.77 -11.79
CA ASP A 397 -28.54 -5.71 -11.20
C ASP A 397 -28.57 -5.74 -9.66
N ARG A 398 -27.54 -6.31 -9.02
CA ARG A 398 -27.45 -6.35 -7.55
C ARG A 398 -27.20 -4.94 -6.99
N GLU A 399 -27.58 -4.76 -5.72
CA GLU A 399 -27.37 -3.50 -5.00
C GLU A 399 -25.88 -3.12 -4.97
N ASN A 400 -25.56 -1.85 -5.24
CA ASN A 400 -24.19 -1.35 -5.30
C ASN A 400 -23.63 -1.04 -3.89
N THR A 401 -23.71 -2.02 -2.98
CA THR A 401 -23.26 -1.89 -1.58
C THR A 401 -22.10 -2.84 -1.25
N ALA A 402 -21.22 -2.42 -0.34
CA ALA A 402 -20.04 -3.19 0.03
C ALA A 402 -20.36 -4.58 0.61
N PRO A 403 -21.38 -4.75 1.49
CA PRO A 403 -21.75 -6.08 1.99
C PRO A 403 -22.21 -7.03 0.89
N VAL A 404 -23.02 -6.54 -0.06
CA VAL A 404 -23.55 -7.34 -1.18
C VAL A 404 -22.42 -7.75 -2.11
N PHE A 405 -21.51 -6.83 -2.44
CA PHE A 405 -20.35 -7.13 -3.26
C PHE A 405 -19.37 -8.11 -2.59
N ALA A 406 -19.06 -7.92 -1.31
CA ALA A 406 -18.21 -8.83 -0.55
C ALA A 406 -18.80 -10.26 -0.50
N LYS A 407 -20.12 -10.38 -0.27
CA LYS A 407 -20.83 -11.68 -0.30
C LYS A 407 -20.80 -12.33 -1.68
N TYR A 408 -20.97 -11.52 -2.74
CA TYR A 408 -20.85 -11.99 -4.12
C TYR A 408 -19.45 -12.55 -4.40
N LEU A 409 -18.39 -11.81 -4.06
CA LEU A 409 -17.01 -12.26 -4.25
C LEU A 409 -16.70 -13.50 -3.42
N HIS A 410 -17.13 -13.54 -2.15
CA HIS A 410 -16.98 -14.71 -1.28
C HIS A 410 -17.57 -15.96 -1.91
N SER A 411 -18.77 -15.85 -2.48
CA SER A 411 -19.44 -16.94 -3.19
C SER A 411 -18.63 -17.36 -4.42
N LYS A 412 -18.11 -16.41 -5.21
CA LYS A 412 -17.29 -16.71 -6.39
C LYS A 412 -15.97 -17.41 -6.07
N PHE A 413 -15.24 -16.96 -5.05
CA PHE A 413 -14.04 -17.64 -4.60
C PHE A 413 -14.34 -19.04 -4.05
N ARG A 414 -15.47 -19.21 -3.34
CA ARG A 414 -15.94 -20.51 -2.84
C ARG A 414 -16.32 -21.47 -3.96
N GLU A 415 -17.01 -20.98 -4.99
CA GLU A 415 -17.34 -21.74 -6.21
C GLU A 415 -16.07 -22.26 -6.88
N GLN A 416 -15.10 -21.37 -7.15
CA GLN A 416 -13.81 -21.77 -7.74
C GLN A 416 -13.05 -22.75 -6.85
N HIS A 417 -13.05 -22.55 -5.53
CA HIS A 417 -12.43 -23.49 -4.61
C HIS A 417 -13.08 -24.88 -4.72
N LYS A 418 -14.41 -24.96 -4.78
CA LYS A 418 -15.11 -26.24 -4.91
C LYS A 418 -14.87 -26.91 -6.27
N GLU A 419 -14.88 -26.13 -7.35
CA GLU A 419 -14.76 -26.63 -8.72
C GLU A 419 -13.34 -27.13 -9.06
N TYR A 420 -12.33 -26.37 -8.65
CA TYR A 420 -10.95 -26.59 -9.10
C TYR A 420 -10.06 -27.33 -8.09
N SER A 421 -10.53 -27.57 -6.86
CA SER A 421 -9.74 -28.33 -5.88
C SER A 421 -9.57 -29.78 -6.33
N PRO A 422 -8.33 -30.33 -6.35
CA PRO A 422 -8.10 -31.73 -6.69
C PRO A 422 -8.80 -32.73 -5.76
N GLU A 423 -8.97 -32.35 -4.49
CA GLU A 423 -9.64 -33.14 -3.45
C GLU A 423 -10.62 -32.22 -2.69
N PRO A 424 -11.71 -32.77 -2.11
CA PRO A 424 -12.62 -31.98 -1.28
C PRO A 424 -11.89 -31.37 -0.08
N ARG A 425 -11.90 -30.03 0.02
CA ARG A 425 -11.28 -29.26 1.11
C ARG A 425 -12.32 -28.36 1.79
N SER A 426 -12.12 -28.12 3.09
CA SER A 426 -12.87 -27.11 3.82
C SER A 426 -12.53 -25.71 3.31
N PHE A 427 -13.54 -24.87 3.14
CA PHE A 427 -13.36 -23.49 2.67
C PHE A 427 -13.36 -22.52 3.85
N TYR A 428 -12.24 -21.82 4.04
CA TYR A 428 -12.08 -20.77 5.05
C TYR A 428 -11.99 -19.42 4.36
N GLY A 429 -13.04 -18.61 4.43
CA GLY A 429 -13.10 -17.30 3.77
C GLY A 429 -13.59 -16.21 4.70
N TYR A 430 -12.79 -15.17 4.90
CA TYR A 430 -13.04 -14.08 5.84
C TYR A 430 -13.02 -12.73 5.11
N VAL A 431 -13.96 -11.85 5.44
CA VAL A 431 -13.90 -10.45 5.06
C VAL A 431 -13.05 -9.72 6.09
N THR A 432 -12.02 -9.02 5.64
CA THR A 432 -11.01 -8.46 6.54
C THR A 432 -10.67 -7.01 6.19
N CYS A 433 -10.29 -6.30 7.23
CA CYS A 433 -9.60 -5.03 7.16
C CYS A 433 -8.31 -5.22 7.96
N VAL A 434 -7.21 -5.59 7.31
CA VAL A 434 -5.98 -5.97 8.05
C VAL A 434 -5.33 -4.83 8.83
N ILE A 435 -5.79 -3.59 8.63
CA ILE A 435 -5.40 -2.44 9.45
C ILE A 435 -6.21 -2.36 10.76
N ASP A 436 -7.39 -2.99 10.82
CA ASP A 436 -8.12 -3.19 12.07
C ASP A 436 -7.50 -4.35 12.84
N THR A 437 -6.56 -4.01 13.71
CA THR A 437 -5.77 -4.99 14.49
C THR A 437 -6.64 -5.83 15.42
N LYS A 438 -7.71 -5.26 15.98
CA LYS A 438 -8.61 -5.97 16.92
C LYS A 438 -9.44 -7.01 16.19
N ALA A 439 -10.11 -6.64 15.10
CA ALA A 439 -10.90 -7.58 14.30
C ALA A 439 -10.00 -8.64 13.64
N THR A 440 -8.81 -8.24 13.21
CA THR A 440 -7.83 -9.14 12.62
C THR A 440 -7.30 -10.14 13.65
N ALA A 441 -6.99 -9.72 14.88
CA ALA A 441 -6.55 -10.63 15.95
C ALA A 441 -7.57 -11.76 16.23
N SER A 442 -8.86 -11.43 16.29
CA SER A 442 -9.93 -12.43 16.45
C SER A 442 -10.01 -13.39 15.26
N THR A 443 -9.85 -12.86 14.04
CA THR A 443 -9.83 -13.67 12.81
C THR A 443 -8.61 -14.61 12.79
N LEU A 444 -7.43 -14.10 13.14
CA LEU A 444 -6.19 -14.89 13.21
C LEU A 444 -6.24 -15.97 14.29
N SER A 445 -6.87 -15.68 15.43
CA SER A 445 -7.10 -16.68 16.49
C SER A 445 -8.02 -17.80 15.99
N SER A 446 -9.09 -17.45 15.28
CA SER A 446 -9.99 -18.43 14.65
C SER A 446 -9.27 -19.30 13.60
N VAL A 447 -8.40 -18.69 12.81
CA VAL A 447 -7.55 -19.41 11.84
C VAL A 447 -6.61 -20.36 12.59
N ARG A 448 -5.87 -19.88 13.60
CA ARG A 448 -4.96 -20.69 14.42
C ARG A 448 -5.68 -21.90 15.02
N ASP A 449 -6.83 -21.69 15.63
CA ASP A 449 -7.58 -22.75 16.30
C ASP A 449 -8.08 -23.80 15.29
N GLY A 450 -8.56 -23.36 14.12
CA GLY A 450 -8.94 -24.25 13.03
C GLY A 450 -7.75 -25.06 12.48
N LEU A 451 -6.58 -24.43 12.33
CA LEU A 451 -5.35 -25.09 11.89
C LEU A 451 -4.87 -26.12 12.93
N LEU A 452 -4.95 -25.79 14.22
CA LEU A 452 -4.56 -26.69 15.31
C LEU A 452 -5.49 -27.88 15.41
N GLN A 453 -6.81 -27.66 15.35
CA GLN A 453 -7.80 -28.73 15.40
C GLN A 453 -7.59 -29.75 14.27
N GLN A 454 -7.33 -29.27 13.05
CA GLN A 454 -7.10 -30.16 11.92
C GLN A 454 -5.76 -30.91 12.02
N HIS A 455 -4.74 -30.31 12.64
CA HIS A 455 -3.50 -31.00 12.97
C HIS A 455 -3.72 -32.11 14.00
N LEU A 456 -4.44 -31.82 15.08
CA LEU A 456 -4.75 -32.80 16.12
C LEU A 456 -5.57 -33.97 15.57
N GLN A 457 -6.59 -33.70 14.76
CA GLN A 457 -7.36 -34.76 14.09
C GLN A 457 -6.47 -35.69 13.25
N LYS A 458 -5.50 -35.14 12.51
CA LYS A 458 -4.55 -35.95 11.73
C LYS A 458 -3.59 -36.73 12.63
N ALA A 459 -3.20 -36.20 13.78
CA ALA A 459 -2.32 -36.89 14.73
C ALA A 459 -3.04 -38.04 15.45
N ASP A 460 -4.28 -37.82 15.90
CA ASP A 460 -5.10 -38.84 16.58
C ASP A 460 -5.57 -39.96 15.63
N LEU A 461 -5.73 -39.68 14.33
CA LEU A 461 -6.04 -40.71 13.32
C LEU A 461 -4.85 -41.62 12.97
N VAL A 462 -3.66 -41.37 13.54
CA VAL A 462 -2.43 -42.16 13.34
C VAL A 462 -2.02 -42.91 14.62
N ALA A 463 -2.82 -42.82 15.70
CA ALA A 463 -2.58 -43.54 16.96
C ALA A 463 -3.16 -44.96 16.99
#